data_AF-A0A088F575-F1
#
_entry.id   AF-A0A088F575-F1
#
_cell.length_a   1.000
_cell.length_b   1.000
_cell.length_c   1.000
_cell.angle_alpha   90.00
_cell.angle_beta   90.00
_cell.angle_gamma   90.00
#
_symmetry.space_group_name_H-M   'P 1'
#
loop_
_entity.id
_entity.type
_entity.pdbx_description
1 polymer ?
#
loop_
_entity_poly.entity_id
_entity_poly.type
_entity_poly.pdbx_seq_one_letter_code
_entity_poly.pdbx_strand_id
1 'polypeptide(L)'
;MPNLDRVFFWDFDIEAMNFKKAYKTIIARIIERGGQNEIDELVRYYGHSKVITVIRDEIYFLPNYAIDRALRFFPELKKEEMYCYLNRKDKPYHWI
;
A
#
# COMPACT_ATOMS: atom_id res chain seq x y z
N MET A 1 7.17 -11.05 13.14
CA MET A 1 7.43 -10.58 11.77
C MET A 1 6.19 -10.88 10.95
N PRO A 2 5.76 -10.03 10.00
CA PRO A 2 4.64 -10.39 9.14
C PRO A 2 5.02 -11.55 8.22
N ASN A 3 4.06 -12.39 7.88
CA ASN A 3 4.22 -13.52 6.97
C ASN A 3 3.95 -13.10 5.52
N LEU A 4 4.93 -12.40 4.91
CA LEU A 4 4.82 -11.92 3.54
C LEU A 4 5.86 -12.60 2.65
N ASP A 5 5.46 -12.99 1.45
CA ASP A 5 6.39 -13.58 0.47
C ASP A 5 7.43 -12.55 0.02
N ARG A 6 8.69 -13.00 -0.02
CA ARG A 6 9.86 -12.20 -0.45
C ARG A 6 9.74 -11.74 -1.89
N VAL A 7 8.97 -12.43 -2.73
CA VAL A 7 8.74 -12.05 -4.13
C VAL A 7 8.21 -10.61 -4.26
N PHE A 8 7.45 -10.12 -3.28
CA PHE A 8 6.94 -8.74 -3.28
C PHE A 8 8.00 -7.69 -2.94
N PHE A 9 9.18 -8.11 -2.51
CA PHE A 9 10.28 -7.27 -2.00
C PHE A 9 11.63 -7.64 -2.64
N TRP A 10 11.64 -8.17 -3.87
CA TRP A 10 12.85 -8.63 -4.56
C TRP A 10 13.97 -7.59 -4.70
N ASP A 11 13.62 -6.30 -4.62
CA ASP A 11 14.49 -5.12 -4.67
C ASP A 11 14.91 -4.60 -3.27
N PHE A 12 14.46 -5.24 -2.19
CA PHE A 12 14.79 -4.87 -0.81
C PHE A 12 15.53 -6.01 -0.09
N ASP A 13 16.47 -5.63 0.78
CA ASP A 13 16.96 -6.54 1.82
C ASP A 13 15.90 -6.69 2.91
N ILE A 14 15.01 -7.67 2.73
CA ILE A 14 13.89 -7.92 3.64
C ILE A 14 14.35 -8.43 5.01
N GLU A 15 15.53 -9.06 5.11
CA GLU A 15 16.09 -9.55 6.37
C GLU A 15 16.54 -8.40 7.26
N ALA A 16 17.15 -7.37 6.65
CA ALA A 16 17.55 -6.15 7.35
C ALA A 16 16.38 -5.18 7.59
N MET A 17 15.19 -5.43 7.02
CA MET A 17 14.08 -4.49 7.05
C MET A 17 13.42 -4.41 8.43
N ASN A 18 13.39 -3.20 8.99
CA ASN A 18 12.58 -2.93 10.17
C ASN A 18 11.11 -2.72 9.76
N PHE A 19 10.31 -3.79 9.78
CA PHE A 19 8.88 -3.78 9.40
C PHE A 19 8.07 -2.69 10.10
N LYS A 20 8.34 -2.41 11.39
CA LYS A 20 7.64 -1.34 12.13
C LYS A 20 7.96 0.05 11.59
N LYS A 21 9.16 0.30 11.07
CA LYS A 21 9.56 1.58 10.47
C LYS A 21 9.22 1.67 8.98
N ALA A 22 9.22 0.54 8.27
CA ALA A 22 8.97 0.43 6.84
C ALA A 22 7.49 0.23 6.47
N TYR A 23 6.56 0.43 7.41
CA TYR A 23 5.14 0.11 7.24
C TYR A 23 4.52 0.73 5.97
N LYS A 24 4.86 1.98 5.62
CA LYS A 24 4.36 2.64 4.40
C LYS A 24 4.77 1.88 3.15
N THR A 25 6.05 1.53 3.05
CA THR A 25 6.62 0.78 1.92
C THR A 25 5.97 -0.59 1.80
N ILE A 26 5.82 -1.30 2.91
CA ILE A 26 5.22 -2.63 2.96
C ILE A 26 3.76 -2.60 2.53
N ILE A 27 2.97 -1.69 3.12
CA ILE A 27 1.54 -1.55 2.78
C ILE A 27 1.39 -1.17 1.31
N ALA A 28 2.16 -0.19 0.81
CA ALA A 28 2.11 0.21 -0.61
C ALA A 28 2.44 -0.95 -1.56
N ARG A 29 3.51 -1.71 -1.27
CA ARG A 29 3.94 -2.84 -2.12
C ARG A 29 2.92 -3.97 -2.17
N ILE A 30 2.33 -4.31 -1.03
CA ILE A 30 1.29 -5.34 -0.97
C ILE A 30 -0.01 -4.87 -1.65
N ILE A 31 -0.40 -3.60 -1.51
CA ILE A 31 -1.55 -3.07 -2.27
C ILE A 31 -1.31 -3.16 -3.78
N GLU A 32 -0.09 -2.83 -4.22
CA GLU A 32 0.29 -2.87 -5.64
C GLU A 32 0.31 -4.30 -6.20
N ARG A 33 0.84 -5.28 -5.44
CA ARG A 33 1.23 -6.60 -5.99
C ARG A 33 0.65 -7.83 -5.27
N GLY A 34 0.31 -7.72 -3.98
CA GLY A 34 -0.13 -8.84 -3.14
C GLY A 34 -1.61 -9.19 -3.27
N GLY A 35 -1.99 -10.42 -2.95
CA GLY A 35 -3.36 -10.92 -2.99
C GLY A 35 -4.09 -10.79 -1.64
N GLN A 36 -5.25 -11.44 -1.52
CA GLN A 36 -6.06 -11.40 -0.29
C GLN A 36 -5.27 -11.88 0.94
N ASN A 37 -4.47 -12.94 0.80
CA ASN A 37 -3.67 -13.49 1.90
C ASN A 37 -2.69 -12.44 2.46
N GLU A 38 -2.01 -11.69 1.59
CA GLU A 38 -1.08 -10.66 2.03
C GLU A 38 -1.80 -9.45 2.64
N ILE A 39 -2.98 -9.10 2.12
CA ILE A 39 -3.83 -8.05 2.67
C ILE A 39 -4.29 -8.41 4.08
N ASP A 40 -4.76 -9.64 4.27
CA ASP A 40 -5.17 -10.17 5.58
C ASP A 40 -4.00 -10.14 6.57
N GLU A 41 -2.79 -10.45 6.09
CA GLU A 41 -1.57 -10.38 6.88
C GLU A 41 -1.20 -8.94 7.27
N LEU A 42 -1.38 -7.95 6.38
CA LEU A 42 -1.22 -6.54 6.75
C LEU A 42 -2.16 -6.15 7.87
N VAL A 43 -3.44 -6.53 7.76
CA VAL A 43 -4.47 -6.22 8.75
C VAL A 43 -4.17 -6.92 10.07
N ARG A 44 -3.76 -8.19 10.05
CA ARG A 44 -3.36 -8.94 11.25
C ARG A 44 -2.14 -8.32 11.94
N TYR A 45 -1.15 -7.87 11.19
CA TYR A 45 0.12 -7.39 11.75
C TYR A 45 0.12 -5.91 12.15
N TYR A 46 -0.44 -5.03 11.32
CA TYR A 46 -0.46 -3.57 11.58
C TYR A 46 -1.77 -3.07 12.18
N GLY A 47 -2.85 -3.85 12.07
CA GLY A 47 -4.19 -3.45 12.46
C GLY A 47 -4.92 -2.72 11.34
N HIS A 48 -6.21 -3.04 11.18
CA HIS A 48 -7.08 -2.51 10.13
C HIS A 48 -7.05 -0.97 10.05
N SER A 49 -7.27 -0.29 11.18
CA SER A 49 -7.27 1.18 11.23
C SER A 49 -5.94 1.78 10.77
N LYS A 50 -4.80 1.17 11.14
CA LYS A 50 -3.48 1.67 10.70
C LYS A 50 -3.32 1.49 9.19
N VAL A 51 -3.73 0.34 8.65
CA VAL A 51 -3.67 0.09 7.20
C VAL A 51 -4.50 1.13 6.43
N ILE A 52 -5.74 1.37 6.85
CA ILE A 52 -6.63 2.38 6.24
C ILE A 52 -6.01 3.79 6.31
N THR A 53 -5.55 4.22 7.49
CA THR A 53 -4.89 5.53 7.66
C THR A 53 -3.67 5.66 6.76
N VAL A 54 -2.86 4.61 6.61
CA VAL A 54 -1.67 4.68 5.76
C VAL A 54 -2.05 4.83 4.29
N ILE A 55 -3.02 4.04 3.82
CA ILE A 55 -3.48 4.09 2.42
C ILE A 55 -4.12 5.45 2.10
N ARG A 56 -4.92 5.99 3.01
CA ARG A 56 -5.61 7.26 2.82
C ARG A 56 -4.68 8.46 2.98
N ASP A 57 -3.90 8.50 4.06
CA ASP A 57 -3.28 9.75 4.53
C ASP A 57 -1.77 9.81 4.31
N GLU A 58 -1.07 8.67 4.23
CA GLU A 58 0.40 8.64 4.33
C GLU A 58 1.12 8.27 3.04
N ILE A 59 0.49 7.51 2.13
CA ILE A 59 1.12 7.11 0.86
C ILE A 59 1.05 8.27 -0.14
N TYR A 60 2.21 8.74 -0.58
CA TYR A 60 2.35 9.86 -1.52
C TYR A 60 2.06 9.48 -2.98
N PHE A 61 2.31 8.22 -3.36
CA PHE A 61 2.13 7.72 -4.72
C PHE A 61 1.68 6.26 -4.72
N LEU A 62 0.64 6.00 -5.52
CA LEU A 62 0.24 4.68 -6.01
C LEU A 62 -0.13 4.84 -7.49
N PRO A 63 0.18 3.87 -8.36
CA PRO A 63 -0.37 3.86 -9.73
C PRO A 63 -1.90 3.66 -9.71
N ASN A 64 -2.59 4.05 -10.79
CA ASN A 64 -4.06 3.97 -10.85
C ASN A 64 -4.60 2.57 -10.53
N TYR A 65 -3.99 1.53 -11.11
CA TYR A 65 -4.42 0.16 -10.85
C TYR A 65 -4.27 -0.24 -9.37
N ALA A 66 -3.30 0.32 -8.64
CA ALA A 66 -3.11 0.05 -7.22
C ALA A 66 -4.12 0.81 -6.35
N ILE A 67 -4.55 2.00 -6.76
CA ILE A 67 -5.68 2.70 -6.14
C ILE A 67 -6.96 1.87 -6.32
N ASP A 68 -7.23 1.36 -7.53
CA ASP A 68 -8.40 0.50 -7.78
C ASP A 68 -8.33 -0.82 -7.01
N ARG A 69 -7.12 -1.35 -6.74
CA ARG A 69 -6.93 -2.48 -5.83
C ARG A 69 -7.25 -2.11 -4.39
N ALA A 70 -6.76 -0.98 -3.91
CA ALA A 70 -7.05 -0.50 -2.56
C ALA A 70 -8.56 -0.37 -2.31
N LEU A 71 -9.30 0.23 -3.24
CA LEU A 71 -10.76 0.36 -3.15
C LEU A 71 -11.49 -1.00 -3.18
N ARG A 72 -10.92 -2.01 -3.86
CA ARG A 72 -11.49 -3.36 -3.88
C ARG A 72 -11.28 -4.10 -2.56
N PHE A 73 -10.09 -3.98 -1.97
CA PHE A 73 -9.77 -4.64 -0.69
C PHE A 73 -10.39 -3.92 0.51
N PHE A 74 -10.57 -2.60 0.42
CA PHE A 74 -11.09 -1.75 1.48
C PHE A 74 -12.18 -0.82 0.92
N PRO A 75 -13.43 -1.31 0.75
CA PRO A 75 -14.53 -0.55 0.15
C PRO A 75 -14.94 0.72 0.89
N GLU A 76 -14.51 0.90 2.13
CA GLU A 76 -14.71 2.12 2.92
C GLU A 76 -13.80 3.28 2.49
N LEU A 77 -12.72 3.01 1.75
CA LEU A 77 -11.87 4.04 1.18
C LEU A 77 -12.59 4.75 0.03
N LYS A 78 -12.31 6.04 -0.12
CA LYS A 78 -12.68 6.82 -1.29
C LYS A 78 -11.42 7.41 -1.89
N LYS A 79 -11.23 7.28 -3.20
CA LYS A 79 -10.03 7.82 -3.86
C LYS A 79 -9.91 9.34 -3.67
N GLU A 80 -11.02 10.05 -3.57
CA GLU A 80 -11.08 11.49 -3.32
C GLU A 80 -10.55 11.89 -1.93
N GLU A 81 -10.41 10.94 -1.01
CA GLU A 81 -9.82 11.13 0.31
C GLU A 81 -8.35 10.66 0.36
N MET A 82 -7.85 9.98 -0.69
CA MET A 82 -6.50 9.42 -0.72
C MET A 82 -5.45 10.45 -1.15
N TYR A 83 -4.43 10.66 -0.32
CA TYR A 83 -3.34 11.59 -0.57
C TYR A 83 -2.64 11.34 -1.90
N CYS A 84 -2.35 10.07 -2.23
CA CYS A 84 -1.73 9.72 -3.50
C CYS A 84 -2.59 10.04 -4.74
N TYR A 85 -3.92 9.99 -4.62
CA TYR A 85 -4.83 10.35 -5.71
C TYR A 85 -4.88 11.87 -5.86
N LEU A 86 -5.10 12.59 -4.76
CA LEU A 86 -5.17 14.06 -4.75
C LEU A 86 -3.87 14.69 -5.26
N ASN A 87 -2.73 14.14 -4.89
CA ASN A 87 -1.42 14.59 -5.36
C ASN A 87 -1.24 14.44 -6.90
N ARG A 88 -2.04 13.59 -7.54
CA ARG A 88 -1.94 13.25 -8.97
C ARG A 88 -3.09 13.76 -9.83
N LYS A 89 -4.25 14.08 -9.25
CA LYS A 89 -5.54 14.30 -9.95
C LYS A 89 -5.45 15.23 -11.17
N ASP A 90 -4.62 16.27 -11.09
CA ASP A 90 -4.52 17.31 -12.12
C ASP A 90 -3.12 17.36 -12.78
N LYS A 91 -2.32 16.30 -12.64
CA LYS A 91 -0.96 16.22 -13.20
C LYS A 91 -0.95 15.36 -14.47
N PRO A 92 -0.35 15.82 -15.58
CA PRO A 92 -0.18 15.01 -16.78
C PRO A 92 0.65 13.76 -16.49
N TYR A 93 0.29 12.65 -17.13
CA TYR A 93 1.08 11.41 -17.11
C TYR A 93 2.29 11.61 -18.02
N HIS A 94 3.38 12.14 -17.47
CA HIS A 94 4.67 12.07 -18.14
C HIS A 94 5.25 10.68 -17.86
N TRP A 95 5.05 9.77 -18.82
CA TRP A 95 5.93 8.62 -18.94
C TRP A 95 7.32 9.17 -19.26
N ILE A 96 8.31 8.84 -18.43
CA ILE A 96 9.73 8.93 -18.81
C ILE A 96 10.09 7.57 -19.37
#